data_AF-X1TWT3-F1
#
_entry.id   AF-X1TWT3-F1
#
_cell.length_a   1.000
_cell.length_b   1.000
_cell.length_c   1.000
_cell.angle_alpha   90.00
_cell.angle_beta   90.00
_cell.angle_gamma   90.00
#
_symmetry.space_group_name_H-M   'P 1'
#
loop_
_entity.id
_entity.type
_entity.pdbx_description
1 polymer ?
#
loop_
_entity_poly.entity_id
_entity_poly.type
_entity_poly.pdbx_seq_one_letter_code
_entity_poly.pdbx_strand_id
1 'polypeptide(L)'
;PGFAACVGALPTNEEAVQLARALQEKNILVFMASSSNGRSMAEQLAEEGIEMNWDTFLVPYGKDTSAAVYALNFAVRAAMTFGGLKPGNLAQAREILLYNKARVYAFVLALGVDPGVDGDQVITDEKYATAAGAINFGFPVISDVDLPQILPTGICTYEHVVSNIPRETIVSKSIEIRGLEIKVTEIPIPVPYGAGFEGERVRKEQMQVEFGGKRSTAFELLRGKPMGEVEDGKIEIIGPDVDKVEVGAAMPLGILVEVA
;
A
#
# COMPACT_ATOMS: atom_id res chain seq x y z
N PRO A 1 -5.53 9.80 0.93
CA PRO A 1 -4.45 8.79 0.89
C PRO A 1 -3.74 8.69 2.25
N GLY A 2 -3.70 7.50 2.82
CA GLY A 2 -3.08 7.22 4.11
C GLY A 2 -2.04 6.11 4.00
N PHE A 3 -1.73 5.45 5.10
CA PHE A 3 -0.75 4.36 5.10
C PHE A 3 -1.20 3.15 5.91
N ALA A 4 -0.75 1.97 5.52
CA ALA A 4 -0.83 0.76 6.31
C ALA A 4 0.53 0.50 6.96
N ALA A 5 0.56 0.30 8.28
CA ALA A 5 1.74 -0.21 8.97
C ALA A 5 1.61 -1.72 9.13
N CYS A 6 2.28 -2.48 8.27
CA CYS A 6 2.37 -3.94 8.34
C CYS A 6 3.46 -4.34 9.35
N VAL A 7 3.04 -4.95 10.45
CA VAL A 7 3.90 -5.34 11.57
C VAL A 7 3.94 -6.85 11.67
N GLY A 8 5.04 -7.46 11.23
CA GLY A 8 5.22 -8.91 11.20
C GLY A 8 5.40 -9.48 9.79
N ALA A 9 4.90 -10.69 9.58
CA ALA A 9 5.00 -11.42 8.31
C ALA A 9 3.79 -12.33 8.11
N LEU A 10 3.52 -12.65 6.83
CA LEU A 10 2.49 -13.59 6.45
C LEU A 10 3.03 -15.03 6.51
N PRO A 11 2.17 -16.06 6.53
CA PRO A 11 2.61 -17.45 6.47
C PRO A 11 3.45 -17.79 5.23
N THR A 12 3.11 -17.20 4.08
CA THR A 12 3.73 -17.49 2.78
C THR A 12 4.16 -16.20 2.07
N ASN A 13 5.13 -16.31 1.14
CA ASN A 13 5.58 -15.16 0.36
C ASN A 13 4.48 -14.66 -0.58
N GLU A 14 3.71 -15.59 -1.14
CA GLU A 14 2.60 -15.33 -2.05
C GLU A 14 1.52 -14.49 -1.37
N GLU A 15 1.15 -14.80 -0.12
CA GLU A 15 0.21 -14.00 0.67
C GLU A 15 0.76 -12.59 0.96
N ALA A 16 2.07 -12.46 1.20
CA ALA A 16 2.70 -11.15 1.40
C ALA A 16 2.64 -10.29 0.12
N VAL A 17 2.91 -10.88 -1.04
CA VAL A 17 2.78 -10.20 -2.34
C VAL A 17 1.34 -9.79 -2.59
N GLN A 18 0.36 -10.68 -2.37
CA GLN A 18 -1.06 -10.36 -2.53
C GLN A 18 -1.48 -9.19 -1.65
N LEU A 19 -1.08 -9.19 -0.37
CA LEU A 19 -1.38 -8.09 0.55
C LEU A 19 -0.75 -6.76 0.08
N ALA A 20 0.53 -6.78 -0.31
CA ALA A 20 1.23 -5.59 -0.82
C ALA A 20 0.54 -5.00 -2.05
N ARG A 21 0.22 -5.86 -3.03
CA ARG A 21 -0.43 -5.44 -4.29
C ARG A 21 -1.84 -4.90 -4.04
N ALA A 22 -2.62 -5.55 -3.19
CA ALA A 22 -3.95 -5.08 -2.80
C ALA A 22 -3.94 -3.71 -2.12
N LEU A 23 -2.87 -3.38 -1.37
CA LEU A 23 -2.67 -2.05 -0.78
C LEU A 23 -2.23 -1.02 -1.83
N GLN A 24 -1.32 -1.38 -2.74
CA GLN A 24 -0.85 -0.51 -3.83
C GLN A 24 -1.96 -0.14 -4.82
N GLU A 25 -2.81 -1.09 -5.23
CA GLU A 25 -3.99 -0.85 -6.09
C GLU A 25 -4.95 0.18 -5.48
N LYS A 26 -5.00 0.24 -4.16
CA LYS A 26 -5.81 1.20 -3.40
C LYS A 26 -5.07 2.50 -3.08
N ASN A 27 -3.87 2.68 -3.64
CA ASN A 27 -2.98 3.82 -3.43
C ASN A 27 -2.68 4.06 -1.94
N ILE A 28 -2.49 2.99 -1.17
CA ILE A 28 -2.13 3.05 0.25
C ILE A 28 -0.62 2.84 0.37
N LEU A 29 0.06 3.79 1.00
CA LEU A 29 1.49 3.66 1.33
C LEU A 29 1.68 2.56 2.38
N VAL A 30 2.63 1.66 2.19
CA VAL A 30 2.87 0.52 3.08
C VAL A 30 4.20 0.70 3.81
N PHE A 31 4.15 0.73 5.13
CA PHE A 31 5.32 0.64 5.98
C PHE A 31 5.45 -0.77 6.54
N MET A 32 6.60 -1.41 6.35
CA MET A 32 6.86 -2.77 6.83
C MET A 32 7.86 -2.75 7.97
N ALA A 33 7.45 -3.28 9.12
CA ALA A 33 8.26 -3.36 10.32
C ALA A 33 8.05 -4.69 11.06
N SER A 34 8.93 -4.97 12.03
CA SER A 34 8.89 -6.18 12.84
C SER A 34 9.06 -7.47 12.02
N SER A 35 8.93 -8.60 12.70
CA SER A 35 8.98 -9.95 12.13
C SER A 35 8.05 -10.87 12.88
N SER A 36 7.49 -11.87 12.22
CA SER A 36 6.72 -12.97 12.83
C SER A 36 7.39 -14.28 12.46
N ASN A 37 7.60 -15.16 13.43
CA ASN A 37 8.38 -16.39 13.25
C ASN A 37 9.76 -16.15 12.59
N GLY A 38 10.44 -15.05 12.97
CA GLY A 38 11.78 -14.70 12.49
C GLY A 38 11.86 -14.14 11.06
N ARG A 39 10.72 -13.99 10.36
CA ARG A 39 10.65 -13.42 9.00
C ARG A 39 9.88 -12.10 9.02
N SER A 40 10.25 -11.15 8.16
CA SER A 40 9.47 -9.92 7.95
C SER A 40 8.77 -9.92 6.60
N MET A 41 7.65 -9.21 6.49
CA MET A 41 6.97 -8.99 5.19
C MET A 41 7.94 -8.43 4.13
N ALA A 42 8.87 -7.55 4.53
CA ALA A 42 9.87 -7.00 3.62
C ALA A 42 10.80 -8.07 3.04
N GLU A 43 11.21 -9.07 3.83
CA GLU A 43 12.01 -10.19 3.32
C GLU A 43 11.22 -11.06 2.36
N GLN A 44 9.95 -11.32 2.68
CA GLN A 44 9.05 -12.08 1.80
C GLN A 44 8.93 -11.42 0.43
N LEU A 45 8.74 -10.09 0.40
CA LEU A 45 8.68 -9.34 -0.85
C LEU A 45 10.04 -9.31 -1.59
N ALA A 46 11.15 -9.20 -0.86
CA ALA A 46 12.48 -9.20 -1.47
C ALA A 46 12.83 -10.53 -2.14
N GLU A 47 12.44 -11.66 -1.54
CA GLU A 47 12.63 -13.00 -2.11
C GLU A 47 11.85 -13.20 -3.41
N GLU A 48 10.67 -12.60 -3.53
CA GLU A 48 9.85 -12.59 -4.75
C GLU A 48 10.30 -11.53 -5.77
N GLY A 49 11.39 -10.81 -5.50
CA GLY A 49 11.92 -9.79 -6.40
C GLY A 49 11.05 -8.54 -6.53
N ILE A 50 10.18 -8.27 -5.55
CA ILE A 50 9.32 -7.08 -5.54
C ILE A 50 10.15 -5.85 -5.19
N GLU A 51 10.03 -4.82 -6.01
CA GLU A 51 10.73 -3.55 -5.78
C GLU A 51 10.08 -2.75 -4.65
N MET A 52 10.89 -2.42 -3.63
CA MET A 52 10.44 -1.72 -2.44
C MET A 52 11.17 -0.38 -2.29
N ASN A 53 10.46 0.70 -2.52
CA ASN A 53 10.93 2.06 -2.29
C ASN A 53 9.75 3.03 -2.09
N TRP A 54 10.03 4.31 -1.96
CA TRP A 54 9.00 5.35 -1.79
C TRP A 54 8.09 5.50 -3.01
N ASP A 55 8.63 5.32 -4.22
CA ASP A 55 7.91 5.45 -5.48
C ASP A 55 6.98 4.25 -5.72
N THR A 56 7.37 3.06 -5.25
CA THR A 56 6.51 1.86 -5.28
C THR A 56 5.55 1.78 -4.10
N PHE A 57 5.56 2.75 -3.18
CA PHE A 57 4.71 2.77 -1.98
C PHE A 57 4.97 1.59 -1.01
N LEU A 58 6.09 0.89 -1.14
CA LEU A 58 6.46 -0.24 -0.28
C LEU A 58 7.76 0.10 0.45
N VAL A 59 7.67 0.55 1.70
CA VAL A 59 8.79 1.12 2.45
C VAL A 59 9.16 0.22 3.63
N PRO A 60 10.30 -0.50 3.58
CA PRO A 60 10.78 -1.31 4.68
C PRO A 60 11.50 -0.46 5.73
N TYR A 61 11.16 -0.64 7.01
CA TYR A 61 11.83 0.04 8.12
C TYR A 61 12.83 -0.85 8.86
N GLY A 62 12.46 -2.07 9.21
CA GLY A 62 13.35 -2.98 9.95
C GLY A 62 12.64 -4.16 10.60
N LYS A 63 13.42 -5.16 10.99
CA LYS A 63 12.93 -6.42 11.59
C LYS A 63 12.56 -6.31 13.07
N ASP A 64 13.09 -5.31 13.76
CA ASP A 64 12.79 -5.08 15.16
C ASP A 64 11.40 -4.45 15.30
N THR A 65 10.64 -4.85 16.32
CA THR A 65 9.31 -4.28 16.58
C THR A 65 9.38 -2.77 16.83
N SER A 66 10.45 -2.30 17.47
CA SER A 66 10.73 -0.87 17.67
C SER A 66 10.77 -0.06 16.36
N ALA A 67 11.08 -0.68 15.21
CA ALA A 67 11.10 0.01 13.91
C ALA A 67 9.71 0.52 13.49
N ALA A 68 8.62 -0.04 14.02
CA ALA A 68 7.26 0.42 13.76
C ALA A 68 7.05 1.88 14.23
N VAL A 69 7.86 2.39 15.17
CA VAL A 69 7.83 3.79 15.60
C VAL A 69 8.05 4.77 14.45
N TYR A 70 8.78 4.37 13.39
CA TYR A 70 9.03 5.24 12.24
C TYR A 70 7.76 5.56 11.45
N ALA A 71 6.78 4.65 11.41
CA ALA A 71 5.47 4.91 10.83
C ALA A 71 4.69 5.98 11.61
N LEU A 72 4.71 5.89 12.95
CA LEU A 72 4.08 6.90 13.80
C LEU A 72 4.81 8.25 13.72
N ASN A 73 6.14 8.24 13.67
CA ASN A 73 6.96 9.44 13.46
C ASN A 73 6.67 10.10 12.09
N PHE A 74 6.40 9.32 11.04
CA PHE A 74 5.94 9.85 9.76
C PHE A 74 4.61 10.60 9.92
N ALA A 75 3.65 10.01 10.64
CA ALA A 75 2.36 10.64 10.94
C ALA A 75 2.50 11.94 11.76
N VAL A 76 3.34 11.94 12.80
CA VAL A 76 3.68 13.15 13.57
C VAL A 76 4.27 14.24 12.67
N ARG A 77 5.22 13.89 11.80
CA ARG A 77 5.83 14.85 10.87
C ARG A 77 4.82 15.38 9.86
N ALA A 78 3.86 14.58 9.41
CA ALA A 78 2.77 15.08 8.57
C ALA A 78 1.94 16.17 9.28
N ALA A 79 1.61 15.96 10.56
CA ALA A 79 0.89 16.94 11.36
C ALA A 79 1.68 18.23 11.58
N MET A 80 2.99 18.13 11.77
CA MET A 80 3.86 19.30 11.96
C MET A 80 4.09 20.08 10.65
N THR A 81 4.39 19.36 9.57
CA THR A 81 4.71 19.97 8.26
C THR A 81 3.48 20.53 7.56
N PHE A 82 2.40 19.74 7.48
CA PHE A 82 1.20 20.14 6.74
C PHE A 82 0.11 20.75 7.63
N GLY A 83 0.06 20.34 8.90
CA GLY A 83 -0.85 20.95 9.89
C GLY A 83 -0.29 22.20 10.56
N GLY A 84 1.00 22.51 10.39
CA GLY A 84 1.65 23.65 11.03
C GLY A 84 1.74 23.54 12.56
N LEU A 85 1.52 22.34 13.12
CA LEU A 85 1.54 22.12 14.56
C LEU A 85 2.97 22.13 15.09
N LYS A 86 3.17 22.70 16.28
CA LYS A 86 4.48 22.80 16.92
C LYS A 86 4.64 21.72 17.99
N PRO A 87 5.84 21.13 18.14
CA PRO A 87 6.12 20.24 19.27
C PRO A 87 6.18 21.04 20.58
N GLY A 88 5.94 20.39 21.72
CA GLY A 88 5.95 21.05 23.01
C GLY A 88 5.49 20.18 24.17
N ASN A 89 4.71 20.76 25.07
CA ASN A 89 4.10 20.10 26.22
C ASN A 89 2.93 19.19 25.81
N LEU A 90 2.29 18.56 26.81
CA LEU A 90 1.20 17.60 26.62
C LEU A 90 0.00 18.17 25.85
N ALA A 91 -0.29 19.48 25.94
CA ALA A 91 -1.36 20.10 25.16
C ALA A 91 -1.02 20.11 23.67
N GLN A 92 0.20 20.50 23.29
CA GLN A 92 0.63 20.44 21.89
C GLN A 92 0.74 19.01 21.37
N ALA A 93 1.21 18.07 22.19
CA ALA A 93 1.22 16.65 21.84
C ALA A 93 -0.20 16.13 21.55
N ARG A 94 -1.18 16.54 22.36
CA ARG A 94 -2.60 16.21 22.14
C ARG A 94 -3.13 16.79 20.84
N GLU A 95 -2.77 18.02 20.47
CA GLU A 95 -3.16 18.61 19.18
C GLU A 95 -2.62 17.79 17.99
N ILE A 96 -1.38 17.32 18.08
CA ILE A 96 -0.78 16.45 17.06
C ILE A 96 -1.54 15.12 16.95
N LEU A 97 -1.90 14.49 18.07
CA LEU A 97 -2.68 13.24 18.06
C LEU A 97 -4.08 13.45 17.47
N LEU A 98 -4.75 14.55 17.81
CA LEU A 98 -6.07 14.89 17.26
C LEU A 98 -6.02 15.18 15.76
N TYR A 99 -4.96 15.84 15.28
CA TYR A 99 -4.72 16.03 13.86
C TYR A 99 -4.59 14.68 13.15
N ASN A 100 -3.75 13.78 13.68
CA ASN A 100 -3.55 12.46 13.10
C ASN A 100 -4.85 11.66 13.01
N LYS A 101 -5.63 11.65 14.09
CA LYS A 101 -6.96 11.02 14.13
C LYS A 101 -7.87 11.55 13.00
N ALA A 102 -7.90 12.87 12.80
CA ALA A 102 -8.83 13.51 11.87
C ALA A 102 -8.34 13.55 10.41
N ARG A 103 -7.03 13.53 10.16
CA ARG A 103 -6.45 13.85 8.84
C ARG A 103 -5.56 12.76 8.26
N VAL A 104 -4.99 11.89 9.10
CA VAL A 104 -4.09 10.83 8.65
C VAL A 104 -4.81 9.49 8.68
N TYR A 105 -5.19 9.00 7.51
CA TYR A 105 -5.97 7.78 7.33
C TYR A 105 -5.10 6.52 7.44
N ALA A 106 -4.50 6.29 8.60
CA ALA A 106 -3.63 5.15 8.83
C ALA A 106 -4.27 4.04 9.67
N PHE A 107 -3.83 2.81 9.45
CA PHE A 107 -4.18 1.62 10.23
C PHE A 107 -2.97 0.68 10.34
N VAL A 108 -2.98 -0.17 11.37
CA VAL A 108 -1.94 -1.17 11.61
C VAL A 108 -2.47 -2.54 11.19
N LEU A 109 -1.65 -3.30 10.47
CA LEU A 109 -1.86 -4.73 10.22
C LEU A 109 -0.87 -5.51 11.08
N ALA A 110 -1.34 -6.13 12.15
CA ALA A 110 -0.54 -7.04 12.97
C ALA A 110 -0.61 -8.45 12.36
N LEU A 111 0.48 -8.90 11.76
CA LEU A 111 0.51 -10.03 10.84
C LEU A 111 1.24 -11.24 11.42
N GLY A 112 0.56 -12.39 11.43
CA GLY A 112 1.14 -13.68 11.81
C GLY A 112 1.35 -13.85 13.31
N VAL A 113 1.82 -15.04 13.69
CA VAL A 113 2.06 -15.44 15.08
C VAL A 113 3.55 -15.41 15.43
N ASP A 114 3.86 -15.14 16.69
CA ASP A 114 5.21 -15.31 17.25
C ASP A 114 5.32 -16.63 18.00
N PRO A 115 6.31 -17.49 17.68
CA PRO A 115 6.55 -18.70 18.46
C PRO A 115 7.15 -18.35 19.83
N GLY A 116 6.91 -19.22 20.82
CA GLY A 116 7.53 -19.10 22.14
C GLY A 116 6.98 -17.98 23.02
N VAL A 117 5.76 -17.52 22.76
CA VAL A 117 5.01 -16.60 23.60
C VAL A 117 4.31 -17.34 24.74
N ASP A 118 4.06 -16.66 25.85
CA ASP A 118 3.56 -17.27 27.08
C ASP A 118 2.04 -17.38 27.12
N GLY A 119 1.53 -18.50 27.65
CA GLY A 119 0.10 -18.70 27.88
C GLY A 119 -0.74 -18.71 26.60
N ASP A 120 -1.82 -17.92 26.59
CA ASP A 120 -2.76 -17.81 25.46
C ASP A 120 -2.36 -16.71 24.46
N GLN A 121 -1.15 -16.15 24.58
CA GLN A 121 -0.65 -15.15 23.64
C GLN A 121 -0.41 -15.75 22.26
N VAL A 122 -0.55 -14.90 21.23
CA VAL A 122 -0.21 -15.27 19.85
C VAL A 122 0.88 -14.38 19.25
N ILE A 123 1.18 -13.25 19.89
CA ILE A 123 2.27 -12.34 19.56
C ILE A 123 2.96 -11.87 20.84
N THR A 124 4.19 -11.36 20.71
CA THR A 124 4.96 -10.85 21.86
C THR A 124 4.33 -9.63 22.54
N ASP A 125 4.58 -9.46 23.85
CA ASP A 125 4.18 -8.28 24.63
C ASP A 125 4.65 -6.96 23.99
N GLU A 126 5.85 -6.96 23.40
CA GLU A 126 6.39 -5.79 22.71
C GLU A 126 5.52 -5.39 21.52
N LYS A 127 5.04 -6.36 20.71
CA LYS A 127 4.13 -6.08 19.60
C LYS A 127 2.76 -5.62 20.10
N TYR A 128 2.21 -6.24 21.14
CA TYR A 128 0.96 -5.77 21.76
C TYR A 128 1.07 -4.30 22.20
N ALA A 129 2.13 -3.96 22.94
CA ALA A 129 2.35 -2.60 23.43
C ALA A 129 2.56 -1.60 22.27
N THR A 130 3.32 -1.99 21.25
CA THR A 130 3.60 -1.15 20.09
C THR A 130 2.34 -0.89 19.26
N ALA A 131 1.52 -1.91 19.02
CA ALA A 131 0.24 -1.79 18.34
C ALA A 131 -0.75 -0.93 19.14
N ALA A 132 -0.82 -1.11 20.46
CA ALA A 132 -1.62 -0.26 21.35
C ALA A 132 -1.17 1.22 21.31
N GLY A 133 0.11 1.48 21.06
CA GLY A 133 0.64 2.83 20.83
C GLY A 133 -0.06 3.55 19.67
N ALA A 134 -0.36 2.85 18.58
CA ALA A 134 -1.03 3.40 17.40
C ALA A 134 -2.48 3.82 17.68
N ILE A 135 -3.14 3.17 18.64
CA ILE A 135 -4.51 3.52 19.06
C ILE A 135 -4.57 4.98 19.53
N ASN A 136 -3.53 5.49 20.22
CA ASN A 136 -3.49 6.88 20.67
C ASN A 136 -3.53 7.91 19.52
N PHE A 137 -3.12 7.51 18.32
CA PHE A 137 -3.19 8.33 17.11
C PHE A 137 -4.55 8.24 16.40
N GLY A 138 -5.47 7.42 16.92
CA GLY A 138 -6.73 7.08 16.26
C GLY A 138 -6.55 6.09 15.11
N PHE A 139 -5.45 5.33 15.10
CA PHE A 139 -5.18 4.31 14.09
C PHE A 139 -5.61 2.94 14.64
N PRO A 140 -6.58 2.26 14.01
CA PRO A 140 -7.03 0.95 14.44
C PRO A 140 -5.98 -0.10 14.12
N VAL A 141 -5.99 -1.17 14.90
CA VAL A 141 -5.17 -2.36 14.70
C VAL A 141 -6.07 -3.48 14.18
N ILE A 142 -5.70 -4.04 13.04
CA ILE A 142 -6.37 -5.16 12.42
C ILE A 142 -5.39 -6.32 12.37
N SER A 143 -5.85 -7.54 12.64
CA SER A 143 -4.99 -8.72 12.65
C SER A 143 -5.62 -9.92 11.95
N ASP A 144 -4.77 -10.70 11.29
CA ASP A 144 -5.11 -12.01 10.72
C ASP A 144 -5.09 -13.14 11.76
N VAL A 145 -4.57 -12.88 12.96
CA VAL A 145 -4.52 -13.81 14.08
C VAL A 145 -5.44 -13.37 15.21
N ASP A 146 -5.74 -14.29 16.13
CA ASP A 146 -6.69 -14.06 17.22
C ASP A 146 -6.07 -13.26 18.38
N LEU A 147 -6.10 -11.93 18.25
CA LEU A 147 -5.74 -11.00 19.31
C LEU A 147 -6.95 -10.63 20.18
N PRO A 148 -6.74 -10.29 21.47
CA PRO A 148 -7.77 -9.65 22.28
C PRO A 148 -8.33 -8.40 21.60
N GLN A 149 -9.65 -8.37 21.41
CA GLN A 149 -10.32 -7.28 20.68
C GLN A 149 -10.65 -6.10 21.60
N ILE A 150 -10.66 -4.90 21.01
CA ILE A 150 -11.09 -3.66 21.63
C ILE A 150 -12.11 -3.03 20.70
N LEU A 151 -13.37 -3.46 20.86
CA LEU A 151 -14.52 -3.07 20.05
C LEU A 151 -15.19 -1.72 20.38
N PRO A 152 -14.99 -1.09 21.56
CA PRO A 152 -15.52 0.24 21.80
C PRO A 152 -15.06 1.26 20.74
N THR A 153 -15.77 2.37 20.62
CA THR A 153 -15.37 3.50 19.77
C THR A 153 -14.85 4.66 20.61
N GLY A 154 -14.30 5.70 19.96
CA GLY A 154 -14.05 7.00 20.61
C GLY A 154 -12.63 7.52 20.45
N ILE A 155 -11.62 6.65 20.41
CA ILE A 155 -10.25 7.05 20.00
C ILE A 155 -10.09 6.83 18.50
N CYS A 156 -10.32 5.61 18.01
CA CYS A 156 -10.49 5.32 16.59
C CYS A 156 -11.88 5.73 16.09
N THR A 157 -12.06 5.73 14.77
CA THR A 157 -13.36 6.01 14.11
C THR A 157 -14.42 4.98 14.53
N TYR A 158 -14.08 3.69 14.36
CA TYR A 158 -14.88 2.56 14.81
C TYR A 158 -14.10 1.78 15.88
N GLU A 159 -13.95 0.46 15.73
CA GLU A 159 -13.23 -0.40 16.66
C GLU A 159 -11.72 -0.08 16.72
N HIS A 160 -11.10 -0.22 17.89
CA HIS A 160 -9.66 0.03 18.05
C HIS A 160 -8.81 -1.19 17.69
N VAL A 161 -9.27 -2.39 18.04
CA VAL A 161 -8.59 -3.65 17.74
C VAL A 161 -9.60 -4.67 17.25
N VAL A 162 -9.42 -5.14 16.02
CA VAL A 162 -10.23 -6.20 15.39
C VAL A 162 -9.29 -7.31 14.92
N SER A 163 -9.62 -8.55 15.23
CA SER A 163 -8.71 -9.69 15.04
C SER A 163 -9.38 -10.84 14.32
N ASN A 164 -8.59 -11.86 13.96
CA ASN A 164 -9.05 -13.06 13.26
C ASN A 164 -9.76 -12.74 11.93
N ILE A 165 -9.23 -11.76 11.19
CA ILE A 165 -9.80 -11.34 9.90
C ILE A 165 -9.17 -12.15 8.76
N PRO A 166 -9.97 -12.79 7.88
CA PRO A 166 -9.43 -13.50 6.72
C PRO A 166 -8.57 -12.58 5.86
N ARG A 167 -7.38 -13.07 5.46
CA ARG A 167 -6.35 -12.27 4.78
C ARG A 167 -6.82 -11.73 3.44
N GLU A 168 -7.71 -12.45 2.77
CA GLU A 168 -8.34 -12.05 1.51
C GLU A 168 -9.21 -10.79 1.66
N THR A 169 -9.73 -10.56 2.88
CA THR A 169 -10.65 -9.46 3.19
C THR A 169 -10.04 -8.40 4.10
N ILE A 170 -8.84 -8.64 4.64
CA ILE A 170 -8.24 -7.80 5.69
C ILE A 170 -8.04 -6.36 5.26
N VAL A 171 -7.67 -6.13 4.00
CA VAL A 171 -7.49 -4.77 3.43
C VAL A 171 -8.82 -4.03 3.38
N SER A 172 -9.85 -4.65 2.80
CA SER A 172 -11.20 -4.05 2.70
C SER A 172 -11.77 -3.76 4.08
N LYS A 173 -11.61 -4.68 5.04
CA LYS A 173 -12.06 -4.48 6.41
C LYS A 173 -11.29 -3.36 7.12
N SER A 174 -9.99 -3.24 6.89
CA SER A 174 -9.17 -2.17 7.48
C SER A 174 -9.58 -0.78 6.97
N ILE A 175 -9.91 -0.70 5.68
CA ILE A 175 -10.43 0.52 5.04
C ILE A 175 -11.76 0.93 5.65
N GLU A 176 -12.67 -0.03 5.84
CA GLU A 176 -13.96 0.18 6.50
C GLU A 176 -13.77 0.68 7.94
N ILE A 177 -13.00 -0.04 8.77
CA ILE A 177 -12.78 0.28 10.20
C ILE A 177 -12.11 1.65 10.37
N ARG A 178 -11.19 2.01 9.48
CA ARG A 178 -10.55 3.33 9.54
C ARG A 178 -11.44 4.43 8.96
N GLY A 179 -12.47 4.10 8.19
CA GLY A 179 -13.38 5.04 7.52
C GLY A 179 -12.75 5.70 6.29
N LEU A 180 -11.98 4.95 5.50
CA LEU A 180 -11.42 5.42 4.24
C LEU A 180 -12.46 5.29 3.12
N GLU A 181 -12.79 6.40 2.47
CA GLU A 181 -13.50 6.37 1.19
C GLU A 181 -12.48 6.22 0.05
N ILE A 182 -12.42 5.03 -0.55
CA ILE A 182 -11.55 4.77 -1.70
C ILE A 182 -12.41 4.76 -2.96
N LYS A 183 -12.12 5.70 -3.86
CA LYS A 183 -12.64 5.66 -5.23
C LYS A 183 -11.73 4.73 -6.03
N VAL A 184 -12.05 3.43 -6.04
CA VAL A 184 -11.41 2.49 -6.97
C VAL A 184 -12.13 2.61 -8.29
N THR A 185 -11.44 3.05 -9.33
CA THR A 185 -11.92 2.91 -10.70
C THR A 185 -11.50 1.52 -11.17
N GLU A 186 -12.47 0.63 -11.34
CA GLU A 186 -12.21 -0.69 -11.93
C GLU A 186 -11.94 -0.49 -13.43
N ILE A 187 -10.72 -0.83 -13.85
CA ILE A 187 -10.30 -0.78 -15.24
C ILE A 187 -10.22 -2.23 -15.72
N PRO A 188 -10.90 -2.62 -16.81
CA PRO A 188 -10.94 -4.01 -17.28
C PRO A 188 -9.63 -4.40 -17.99
N ILE A 189 -8.55 -4.52 -17.21
CA ILE A 189 -7.21 -4.90 -17.67
C ILE A 189 -6.71 -6.12 -16.88
N PRO A 190 -5.89 -7.00 -17.49
CA PRO A 190 -5.45 -8.25 -16.86
C PRO A 190 -4.26 -8.07 -15.90
N VAL A 191 -3.94 -6.82 -15.52
CA VAL A 191 -2.77 -6.47 -14.70
C VAL A 191 -3.17 -5.50 -13.59
N PRO A 192 -2.49 -5.53 -12.43
CA PRO A 192 -2.67 -4.54 -11.37
C PRO A 192 -2.44 -3.11 -11.88
N TYR A 193 -3.20 -2.16 -11.31
CA TYR A 193 -3.12 -0.74 -11.68
C TYR A 193 -3.25 0.16 -10.45
N GLY A 194 -2.39 1.18 -10.38
CA GLY A 194 -2.35 2.15 -9.29
C GLY A 194 -1.05 2.94 -9.29
N ALA A 195 -1.00 4.04 -8.54
CA ALA A 195 0.18 4.91 -8.46
C ALA A 195 1.41 4.19 -7.89
N GLY A 196 1.20 3.18 -7.04
CA GLY A 196 2.29 2.37 -6.48
C GLY A 196 3.06 1.52 -7.51
N PHE A 197 2.60 1.45 -8.76
CA PHE A 197 3.30 0.74 -9.84
C PHE A 197 4.09 1.68 -10.77
N GLU A 198 3.89 3.01 -10.67
CA GLU A 198 4.50 4.01 -11.58
C GLU A 198 6.04 4.00 -11.52
N GLY A 199 6.60 3.78 -10.32
CA GLY A 199 8.04 3.78 -10.08
C GLY A 199 8.75 2.45 -10.36
N GLU A 200 8.06 1.40 -10.79
CA GLU A 200 8.68 0.09 -11.01
C GLU A 200 9.63 0.10 -12.21
N ARG A 201 10.82 -0.49 -12.03
CA ARG A 201 11.80 -0.56 -13.10
C ARG A 201 11.70 -1.88 -13.88
N VAL A 202 11.37 -1.78 -15.17
CA VAL A 202 11.49 -2.90 -16.11
C VAL A 202 12.93 -3.02 -16.62
N ARG A 203 13.60 -4.14 -16.29
CA ARG A 203 14.95 -4.45 -16.79
C ARG A 203 14.91 -5.18 -18.13
N LYS A 204 16.02 -5.17 -18.87
CA LYS A 204 16.09 -5.74 -20.22
C LYS A 204 15.74 -7.23 -20.24
N GLU A 205 16.17 -7.96 -19.23
CA GLU A 205 15.89 -9.38 -19.01
C GLU A 205 14.42 -9.69 -18.68
N GLN A 206 13.64 -8.69 -18.26
CA GLN A 206 12.22 -8.78 -17.91
C GLN A 206 11.29 -8.16 -18.98
N MET A 207 11.85 -7.52 -20.01
CA MET A 207 11.12 -6.71 -20.98
C MET A 207 10.61 -7.54 -22.15
N GLN A 208 9.29 -7.52 -22.39
CA GLN A 208 8.67 -8.16 -23.57
C GLN A 208 8.97 -7.38 -24.86
N VAL A 209 8.76 -6.07 -24.85
CA VAL A 209 8.91 -5.20 -26.03
C VAL A 209 9.32 -3.79 -25.58
N GLU A 210 10.10 -3.08 -26.40
CA GLU A 210 10.51 -1.69 -26.18
C GLU A 210 9.94 -0.78 -27.26
N PHE A 211 9.44 0.39 -26.87
CA PHE A 211 8.99 1.43 -27.79
C PHE A 211 9.73 2.76 -27.51
N GLY A 212 10.17 3.44 -28.57
CA GLY A 212 10.80 4.75 -28.48
C GLY A 212 12.32 4.72 -28.20
N GLY A 213 12.79 5.79 -27.57
CA GLY A 213 14.22 5.99 -27.28
C GLY A 213 15.07 6.09 -28.55
N LYS A 214 16.23 5.44 -28.55
CA LYS A 214 17.14 5.39 -29.72
C LYS A 214 16.85 4.21 -30.65
N ARG A 215 15.94 3.30 -30.27
CA ARG A 215 15.74 2.01 -30.96
C ARG A 215 14.53 2.02 -31.89
N SER A 216 13.56 2.89 -31.66
CA SER A 216 12.43 3.10 -32.56
C SER A 216 11.83 4.50 -32.41
N THR A 217 11.00 4.89 -33.38
CA THR A 217 10.25 6.14 -33.33
C THR A 217 8.98 5.94 -32.51
N ALA A 218 8.76 6.75 -31.48
CA ALA A 218 7.50 6.76 -30.73
C ALA A 218 6.96 8.19 -30.56
N PHE A 219 5.64 8.34 -30.58
CA PHE A 219 4.97 9.59 -30.25
C PHE A 219 3.61 9.34 -29.57
N GLU A 220 3.15 10.33 -28.82
CA GLU A 220 1.79 10.43 -28.30
C GLU A 220 1.18 11.76 -28.74
N LEU A 221 -0.10 11.76 -29.12
CA LEU A 221 -0.83 12.94 -29.60
C LEU A 221 -2.26 12.91 -29.12
N LEU A 222 -2.67 13.97 -28.41
CA LEU A 222 -4.07 14.25 -28.10
C LEU A 222 -4.64 15.27 -29.10
N ARG A 223 -5.83 15.00 -29.65
CA ARG A 223 -6.50 15.86 -30.61
C ARG A 223 -7.97 16.05 -30.27
N GLY A 224 -8.42 17.30 -30.23
CA GLY A 224 -9.84 17.64 -30.17
C GLY A 224 -10.51 17.44 -31.54
N LYS A 225 -11.70 16.85 -31.55
CA LYS A 225 -12.52 16.64 -32.75
C LYS A 225 -13.99 16.97 -32.48
N PRO A 226 -14.78 17.30 -33.52
CA PRO A 226 -16.24 17.42 -33.37
C PRO A 226 -16.86 16.12 -32.84
N MET A 227 -17.92 16.24 -32.04
CA MET A 227 -18.58 15.09 -31.38
C MET A 227 -19.09 14.00 -32.35
N GLY A 228 -19.38 14.35 -33.61
CA GLY A 228 -19.77 13.38 -34.64
C GLY A 228 -18.62 12.60 -35.27
N GLU A 229 -17.37 12.95 -34.96
CA GLU A 229 -16.15 12.29 -35.49
C GLU A 229 -15.44 11.41 -34.45
N VAL A 230 -15.94 11.38 -33.21
CA VAL A 230 -15.39 10.55 -32.12
C VAL A 230 -16.42 9.49 -31.74
N GLU A 231 -15.99 8.24 -31.71
CA GLU A 231 -16.78 7.11 -31.20
C GLU A 231 -16.29 6.79 -29.78
N ASP A 232 -17.15 6.97 -28.78
CA ASP A 232 -16.79 6.77 -27.38
C ASP A 232 -16.37 5.32 -27.11
N GLY A 233 -15.27 5.15 -26.37
CA GLY A 233 -14.71 3.84 -26.04
C GLY A 233 -14.10 3.05 -27.20
N LYS A 234 -14.02 3.60 -28.42
CA LYS A 234 -13.39 2.91 -29.56
C LYS A 234 -11.88 2.79 -29.36
N ILE A 235 -11.38 1.55 -29.43
CA ILE A 235 -9.95 1.23 -29.37
C ILE A 235 -9.59 0.46 -30.65
N GLU A 236 -8.53 0.88 -31.34
CA GLU A 236 -8.04 0.24 -32.56
C GLU A 236 -6.51 0.09 -32.48
N ILE A 237 -6.01 -1.10 -32.84
CA ILE A 237 -4.57 -1.39 -32.93
C ILE A 237 -4.22 -1.59 -34.41
N ILE A 238 -3.48 -0.65 -34.98
CA ILE A 238 -3.04 -0.69 -36.38
C ILE A 238 -1.58 -1.15 -36.41
N GLY A 239 -1.38 -2.43 -36.72
CA GLY A 239 -0.05 -3.06 -36.74
C GLY A 239 -0.03 -4.39 -35.98
N PRO A 240 1.15 -5.00 -35.83
CA PRO A 240 1.30 -6.17 -34.97
C PRO A 240 1.14 -5.80 -33.50
N ASP A 241 0.49 -6.67 -32.75
CA ASP A 241 0.31 -6.56 -31.30
C ASP A 241 1.52 -7.16 -30.55
N VAL A 242 1.64 -6.90 -29.26
CA VAL A 242 2.83 -7.21 -28.44
C VAL A 242 3.09 -8.72 -28.25
N ASP A 243 2.07 -9.55 -28.48
CA ASP A 243 2.14 -11.01 -28.43
C ASP A 243 2.62 -11.64 -29.76
N LYS A 244 2.75 -10.85 -30.82
CA LYS A 244 3.17 -11.29 -32.16
C LYS A 244 4.62 -10.97 -32.50
N VAL A 245 5.39 -10.50 -31.53
CA VAL A 245 6.80 -10.13 -31.72
C VAL A 245 7.73 -10.90 -30.79
N GLU A 246 8.99 -10.99 -31.20
CA GLU A 246 10.03 -11.63 -30.40
C GLU A 246 10.29 -10.86 -29.10
N VAL A 247 10.56 -11.58 -28.02
CA VAL A 247 10.92 -11.00 -26.72
C VAL A 247 12.13 -10.09 -26.86
N GLY A 248 12.02 -8.85 -26.38
CA GLY A 248 13.08 -7.83 -26.45
C GLY A 248 13.16 -7.08 -27.78
N ALA A 249 12.19 -7.28 -28.69
CA ALA A 249 12.05 -6.51 -29.92
C ALA A 249 11.84 -5.01 -29.64
N ALA A 250 12.23 -4.17 -30.60
CA ALA A 250 11.95 -2.74 -30.60
C ALA A 250 10.99 -2.40 -31.73
N MET A 251 9.90 -1.69 -31.44
CA MET A 251 8.84 -1.38 -32.39
C MET A 251 8.49 0.11 -32.36
N PRO A 252 8.04 0.71 -33.48
CA PRO A 252 7.48 2.05 -33.45
C PRO A 252 6.12 2.06 -32.72
N LEU A 253 5.80 3.16 -32.04
CA LEU A 253 4.53 3.34 -31.33
C LEU A 253 3.94 4.71 -31.63
N GLY A 254 2.65 4.75 -31.98
CA GLY A 254 1.89 5.98 -32.07
C GLY A 254 0.65 5.88 -31.19
N ILE A 255 0.56 6.69 -30.14
CA ILE A 255 -0.63 6.79 -29.31
C ILE A 255 -1.43 8.01 -29.77
N LEU A 256 -2.54 7.79 -30.47
CA LEU A 256 -3.45 8.86 -30.88
C LEU A 256 -4.71 8.81 -30.01
N VAL A 257 -4.94 9.88 -29.25
CA VAL A 257 -6.13 10.04 -28.40
C VAL A 257 -7.00 11.14 -28.99
N GLU A 258 -8.22 10.80 -29.37
CA GLU A 258 -9.20 11.76 -29.91
C GLU A 258 -10.30 12.01 -28.89
N VAL A 259 -10.57 13.28 -28.59
CA VAL A 259 -11.56 13.73 -27.59
C VAL A 259 -12.52 14.74 -28.21
N ALA A 260 -13.77 14.75 -27.74
CA ALA A 260 -14.81 15.70 -28.13
C ALA A 260 -15.19 16.64 -26.99
#